data_AF-A0A925TCH0-F1
#
_entry.id   AF-A0A925TCH0-F1
#
_cell.length_a   1.000
_cell.length_b   1.000
_cell.length_c   1.000
_cell.angle_alpha   90.00
_cell.angle_beta   90.00
_cell.angle_gamma   90.00
#
_symmetry.space_group_name_H-M   'P 1'
#
loop_
_entity.id
_entity.type
_entity.pdbx_description
1 polymer ?
#
loop_
_entity_poly.entity_id
_entity_poly.type
_entity_poly.pdbx_seq_one_letter_code
_entity_poly.pdbx_strand_id
1 'polypeptide(L)'
;ERIAQHFDMPLAKAEKKFFKKAHGYKRIMRRQKDEIYGKICQFFDTKERRCTIYHARPSTCRVFPGEGHCGYYDFLKFERDGQEDETYVSITNHSGN
;
A
#
# COMPACT_ATOMS: atom_id res chain seq x y z
N GLU A 1 -15.20 -6.86 -0.61
CA GLU A 1 -16.39 -6.07 -1.01
C GLU A 1 -16.04 -4.63 -1.34
N ARG A 2 -15.47 -3.83 -0.43
CA ARG A 2 -15.13 -2.40 -0.67
C ARG A 2 -14.35 -2.13 -1.97
N ILE A 3 -13.30 -2.90 -2.23
CA ILE A 3 -12.50 -2.78 -3.47
C ILE A 3 -13.38 -3.09 -4.71
N ALA A 4 -14.23 -4.10 -4.61
CA ALA A 4 -15.12 -4.47 -5.71
C ALA A 4 -16.13 -3.36 -6.02
N GLN A 5 -16.72 -2.77 -4.98
CA GLN A 5 -17.62 -1.61 -5.09
C GLN A 5 -16.92 -0.38 -5.66
N HIS A 6 -15.68 -0.10 -5.24
CA HIS A 6 -14.92 1.06 -5.74
C HIS A 6 -14.59 0.98 -7.23
N PHE A 7 -14.37 -0.23 -7.75
CA PHE A 7 -14.11 -0.45 -9.16
C PHE A 7 -15.36 -0.94 -9.93
N ASP A 8 -16.55 -0.77 -9.35
CA ASP A 8 -17.84 -1.18 -9.92
C ASP A 8 -17.80 -2.57 -10.59
N MET A 9 -17.30 -3.57 -9.85
CA MET A 9 -17.11 -4.91 -10.37
C MET A 9 -17.58 -6.00 -9.41
N PRO A 10 -17.94 -7.19 -9.93
CA PRO A 10 -18.35 -8.31 -9.08
C PRO A 10 -17.25 -8.74 -8.11
N LEU A 11 -17.64 -9.11 -6.88
CA LEU A 11 -16.71 -9.53 -5.82
C LEU A 11 -15.77 -10.65 -6.29
N ALA A 12 -16.29 -11.67 -6.97
CA ALA A 12 -15.49 -12.78 -7.48
C ALA A 12 -14.41 -12.32 -8.49
N LYS A 13 -14.74 -11.32 -9.33
CA LYS A 13 -13.79 -10.72 -10.29
C LYS A 13 -12.71 -9.92 -9.56
N ALA A 14 -13.11 -9.12 -8.57
CA ALA A 14 -12.18 -8.37 -7.72
C ALA A 14 -11.26 -9.30 -6.92
N GLU A 15 -11.77 -10.39 -6.36
CA GLU A 15 -10.98 -11.38 -5.62
C GLU A 15 -9.92 -12.02 -6.50
N LYS A 16 -10.29 -12.48 -7.70
CA LYS A 16 -9.35 -13.10 -8.63
C LYS A 16 -8.29 -12.10 -9.13
N LYS A 17 -8.70 -10.85 -9.36
CA LYS A 17 -7.82 -9.79 -9.91
C LYS A 17 -6.86 -9.23 -8.87
N PHE A 18 -7.35 -8.90 -7.67
CA PHE A 18 -6.59 -8.13 -6.69
C PHE A 18 -6.04 -8.95 -5.53
N PHE A 19 -6.59 -10.13 -5.27
CA PHE A 19 -6.15 -10.98 -4.18
C PHE A 19 -5.49 -12.26 -4.70
N LYS A 20 -4.68 -12.87 -3.83
CA LYS A 20 -4.09 -14.19 -4.01
C LYS A 20 -4.17 -14.96 -2.69
N LYS A 21 -4.24 -16.29 -2.78
CA LYS A 21 -4.10 -17.19 -1.63
C LYS A 21 -2.61 -17.49 -1.47
N ALA A 22 -2.03 -17.22 -0.31
CA ALA A 22 -0.64 -17.58 0.00
C ALA A 22 -0.42 -17.69 1.51
N HIS A 23 0.59 -18.44 1.94
CA HIS A 23 1.00 -18.58 3.35
C HIS A 23 -0.16 -18.91 4.32
N GLY A 24 -1.11 -19.77 3.90
CA GLY A 24 -2.29 -20.12 4.72
C GLY A 24 -3.39 -19.04 4.77
N TYR A 25 -3.13 -17.84 4.26
CA TYR A 25 -4.12 -16.76 4.22
C TYR A 25 -4.95 -16.83 2.94
N LYS A 26 -6.29 -16.76 3.10
CA LYS A 26 -7.26 -16.81 2.01
C LYS A 26 -7.27 -15.55 1.13
N ARG A 27 -6.86 -14.39 1.69
CA ARG A 27 -6.95 -13.08 1.02
C ARG A 27 -5.70 -12.26 1.28
N ILE A 28 -4.65 -12.48 0.50
CA ILE A 28 -3.47 -11.61 0.46
C ILE A 28 -3.58 -10.69 -0.73
N MET A 29 -3.35 -9.40 -0.52
CA MET A 29 -3.33 -8.40 -1.58
C MET A 29 -2.12 -8.61 -2.50
N ARG A 30 -2.35 -8.53 -3.82
CA ARG A 30 -1.26 -8.59 -4.78
C ARG A 30 -0.37 -7.35 -4.67
N ARG A 31 0.91 -7.57 -4.98
CA ARG A 31 1.96 -6.56 -4.94
C ARG A 31 2.49 -6.35 -6.36
N GLN A 32 2.86 -5.13 -6.67
CA GLN A 32 3.59 -4.75 -7.88
C GLN A 32 5.06 -4.51 -7.56
N LYS A 33 5.91 -4.46 -8.59
CA LYS A 33 7.31 -4.10 -8.44
C LYS A 33 7.39 -2.62 -8.02
N ASP A 34 8.27 -2.34 -7.07
CA ASP A 34 8.61 -0.99 -6.63
C ASP A 34 10.13 -0.85 -6.73
N GLU A 35 10.62 0.27 -7.24
CA GLU A 35 12.06 0.48 -7.39
C GLU A 35 12.75 0.70 -6.03
N ILE A 36 12.00 1.20 -5.06
CA ILE A 36 12.50 1.58 -3.74
C ILE A 36 12.48 0.39 -2.78
N TYR A 37 11.33 -0.26 -2.60
CA TYR A 37 11.16 -1.38 -1.65
C TYR A 37 11.14 -2.76 -2.31
N GLY A 38 11.44 -2.83 -3.61
CA GLY A 38 11.36 -4.06 -4.41
C GLY A 38 9.92 -4.47 -4.76
N LYS A 39 9.00 -4.52 -3.78
CA LYS A 39 7.58 -4.85 -3.99
C LYS A 39 6.65 -4.09 -3.06
N ILE A 40 5.65 -3.42 -3.62
CA ILE A 40 4.63 -2.64 -2.87
C ILE A 40 3.21 -3.04 -3.25
N CYS A 41 2.20 -2.58 -2.51
CA CYS A 41 0.79 -2.79 -2.83
C CYS A 41 0.47 -2.37 -4.28
N GLN A 42 -0.36 -3.15 -4.99
CA GLN A 42 -0.75 -2.83 -6.38
C GLN A 42 -1.59 -1.55 -6.53
N PHE A 43 -2.21 -1.06 -5.44
CA PHE A 43 -3.00 0.18 -5.44
C PHE A 43 -2.21 1.37 -4.91
N PHE A 44 -0.90 1.21 -4.82
CA PHE A 44 -0.01 2.26 -4.39
C PHE A 44 0.54 2.97 -5.62
N ASP A 45 0.40 4.29 -5.66
CA ASP A 45 1.02 5.12 -6.67
C ASP A 45 2.51 5.27 -6.32
N THR A 46 3.37 4.67 -7.14
CA THR A 46 4.82 4.69 -6.90
C THR A 46 5.47 6.03 -7.24
N LYS A 47 4.78 6.90 -8.02
CA LYS A 47 5.26 8.24 -8.36
C LYS A 47 4.91 9.24 -7.26
N GLU A 48 3.63 9.31 -6.91
CA GLU A 48 3.14 10.24 -5.87
C GLU A 48 3.30 9.69 -4.45
N ARG A 49 3.71 8.42 -4.31
CA ARG A 49 3.90 7.71 -3.05
C ARG A 49 2.66 7.69 -2.15
N ARG A 50 1.47 7.51 -2.73
CA ARG A 50 0.19 7.49 -2.00
C ARG A 50 -0.74 6.36 -2.46
N CYS A 51 -1.74 6.04 -1.65
CA CYS A 51 -2.73 5.02 -2.03
C CYS A 51 -3.81 5.61 -2.92
N THR A 52 -4.07 4.98 -4.07
CA THR A 52 -5.09 5.44 -5.03
C THR A 52 -6.51 5.10 -4.61
N ILE A 53 -6.69 4.14 -3.69
CA ILE A 53 -8.00 3.65 -3.24
C ILE A 53 -8.29 3.98 -1.77
N TYR A 54 -7.83 5.13 -1.26
CA TYR A 54 -7.86 5.47 0.18
C TYR A 54 -9.21 5.15 0.87
N HIS A 55 -10.31 5.61 0.28
CA HIS A 55 -11.66 5.39 0.83
C HIS A 55 -12.16 3.94 0.69
N ALA A 56 -11.64 3.19 -0.27
CA ALA A 56 -11.99 1.80 -0.53
C ALA A 56 -11.03 0.78 0.09
N ARG A 57 -10.05 1.25 0.88
CA ARG A 57 -9.09 0.39 1.58
C ARG A 57 -9.78 -0.71 2.39
N PRO A 58 -9.22 -1.93 2.39
CA PRO A 58 -9.70 -3.02 3.23
C PRO A 58 -9.47 -2.69 4.72
N SER A 59 -10.19 -3.38 5.60
CA SER A 59 -10.13 -3.18 7.06
C SER A 59 -8.70 -3.21 7.59
N THR A 60 -7.90 -4.19 7.18
CA THR A 60 -6.49 -4.30 7.59
C THR A 60 -5.69 -3.05 7.29
N CYS A 61 -5.90 -2.38 6.14
CA CYS A 61 -5.18 -1.16 5.78
C CYS A 61 -5.71 0.11 6.46
N ARG A 62 -6.82 0.03 7.20
CA ARG A 62 -7.38 1.14 7.99
C ARG A 62 -7.02 1.06 9.46
N VAL A 63 -6.75 -0.15 9.94
CA VAL A 63 -6.35 -0.44 11.33
C VAL A 63 -4.82 -0.46 11.48
N PHE A 64 -4.09 -0.70 10.39
CA PHE A 64 -2.64 -0.74 10.41
C PHE A 64 -2.04 0.63 10.07
N PRO A 65 -1.08 1.15 10.87
CA PRO A 65 -0.45 0.59 12.07
C PRO A 65 -1.20 0.92 13.38
N GLY A 66 -2.23 1.77 13.30
CA GLY A 66 -3.14 2.13 14.37
C GLY A 66 -4.45 2.67 13.77
N GLU A 67 -5.37 3.15 14.60
CA GLU A 67 -6.65 3.66 14.11
C GLU A 67 -6.50 4.99 13.36
N GLY A 68 -7.17 5.11 12.22
CA GLY A 68 -7.45 6.39 11.57
C GLY A 68 -6.47 6.84 10.49
N HIS A 69 -5.22 6.37 10.48
CA HIS A 69 -4.18 6.85 9.57
C HIS A 69 -3.42 5.75 8.83
N CYS A 70 -2.85 6.11 7.68
CA CYS A 70 -1.99 5.21 6.92
C CYS A 70 -0.57 5.28 7.47
N GLY A 71 -0.09 4.23 8.11
CA GLY A 71 1.27 4.27 8.67
C GLY A 71 2.36 4.53 7.65
N TYR A 72 2.14 4.13 6.40
CA TYR A 72 3.06 4.48 5.33
C TYR A 72 3.12 6.00 5.08
N TYR A 73 1.97 6.66 5.07
CA TYR A 73 1.89 8.11 4.93
C TYR A 73 2.50 8.81 6.14
N ASP A 74 2.18 8.36 7.35
CA ASP A 74 2.70 8.97 8.58
C ASP A 74 4.22 8.83 8.65
N PHE A 75 4.75 7.66 8.28
CA PHE A 75 6.19 7.43 8.21
C PHE A 75 6.86 8.31 7.15
N LEU A 76 6.34 8.37 5.92
CA LEU A 76 6.90 9.25 4.90
C LEU A 76 6.86 10.72 5.31
N LYS A 77 5.74 11.16 5.89
CA LYS A 77 5.60 12.54 6.34
C LYS A 77 6.66 12.87 7.38
N PHE A 78 6.82 12.01 8.39
CA PHE A 78 7.84 12.18 9.43
C PHE A 78 9.25 12.26 8.84
N GLU A 79 9.60 11.36 7.91
CA GLU A 79 10.93 11.34 7.29
C GLU A 79 11.18 12.59 6.43
N ARG A 80 10.18 13.07 5.68
CA ARG A 80 10.29 14.29 4.87
C ARG A 80 10.44 15.54 5.73
N ASP A 81 9.67 15.63 6.80
CA ASP A 81 9.75 16.73 7.76
C ASP A 81 11.15 16.75 8.44
N GLY A 82 11.71 15.57 8.77
CA GLY A 82 13.01 15.47 9.43
C GLY A 82 14.23 15.69 8.52
N GLN A 83 14.12 15.39 7.22
CA GLN A 83 15.17 15.63 6.23
C GLN A 83 15.04 16.99 5.51
N GLU A 84 13.96 17.73 5.80
CA GLU A 84 13.59 18.97 5.11
C GLU A 84 13.49 18.79 3.57
N ASP A 85 13.08 17.60 3.12
CA ASP A 85 12.95 17.23 1.70
C ASP A 85 11.59 16.59 1.43
N GLU A 86 10.73 17.31 0.72
CA GLU A 86 9.36 16.89 0.39
C GLU A 86 9.28 15.63 -0.51
N THR A 87 10.38 15.32 -1.20
CA THR A 87 10.48 14.17 -2.11
C THR A 87 11.16 12.97 -1.47
N TYR A 88 11.71 13.14 -0.27
CA TYR A 88 12.43 12.09 0.42
C TYR A 88 11.58 10.83 0.61
N VAL A 89 12.22 9.70 0.35
CA VAL A 89 11.67 8.36 0.58
C VAL A 89 12.75 7.54 1.26
N SER A 90 12.50 7.18 2.51
CA SER A 90 13.42 6.35 3.28
C SER A 90 13.55 4.96 2.66
N ILE A 91 14.79 4.54 2.46
CA ILE A 91 15.18 3.21 2.01
C ILE A 91 15.80 2.47 3.19
N THR A 92 15.25 1.31 3.56
CA THR A 92 15.85 0.44 4.58
C THR A 92 16.96 -0.45 4.01
N ASN A 93 17.24 -0.35 2.71
CA ASN A 93 18.26 -1.18 2.07
C ASN A 93 19.62 -0.50 2.14
N HIS A 94 20.36 -0.77 3.22
CA HIS A 94 21.79 -0.49 3.29
C HIS A 94 22.55 -1.56 2.46
N SER A 95 22.36 -1.55 1.15
CA SER A 95 23.11 -2.39 0.19
C SER A 95 23.96 -1.53 -0.75
N GLY A 96 24.36 -0.35 -0.28
CA GLY A 96 25.27 0.55 -0.96
C GLY A 96 26.36 0.99 0.00
N ASN A 97 27.38 0.16 0.16
CA ASN A 97 28.76 0.58 0.39
C ASN A 97 29.65 -0.28 -0.49
#